data_AF-A0A529GKY7-F1
#
_entry.id   AF-A0A529GKY7-F1
#
_cell.length_a   1.000
_cell.length_b   1.000
_cell.length_c   1.000
_cell.angle_alpha   90.00
_cell.angle_beta   90.00
_cell.angle_gamma   90.00
#
_symmetry.space_group_name_H-M   'P 1'
#
loop_
_entity.id
_entity.type
_entity.pdbx_description
1 polymer ?
#
loop_
_entity_poly.entity_id
_entity_poly.type
_entity_poly.pdbx_seq_one_letter_code
_entity_poly.pdbx_strand_id
1 'polypeptide(L)'
;MQYVSTRGEAPALGFSDAVLAGLARDGGLYVPREWPHFSAADIRAMRGLAYPDLAIRVLTPFLDGEIAAPVFERLVREAYSTFR
;
A
#
# COMPACT_ATOMS: atom_id res chain seq x y z
N MET A 1 -0.70 4.61 -9.35
CA MET A 1 0.43 4.76 -8.43
C MET A 1 1.66 4.17 -9.06
N GLN A 2 2.78 4.87 -8.97
CA GLN A 2 4.08 4.33 -9.37
C GLN A 2 5.03 4.41 -8.18
N TYR A 3 5.94 3.45 -8.09
CA TYR A 3 7.01 3.39 -7.11
C TYR A 3 8.33 3.72 -7.78
N VAL A 4 9.12 4.58 -7.14
CA VAL A 4 10.44 5.04 -7.63
C VAL A 4 11.52 4.63 -6.63
N SER A 5 12.74 4.41 -7.14
CA SER A 5 13.88 4.17 -6.25
C SER A 5 14.29 5.44 -5.53
N THR A 6 14.68 5.33 -4.26
CA THR A 6 15.31 6.39 -3.49
C THR A 6 16.64 6.89 -4.08
N ARG A 7 17.24 6.15 -5.02
CA ARG A 7 18.47 6.56 -5.73
C ARG A 7 18.20 7.13 -7.12
N GLY A 8 16.95 7.05 -7.61
CA GLY A 8 16.50 7.72 -8.83
C GLY A 8 16.94 7.09 -10.16
N GLU A 9 17.70 5.99 -10.14
CA GLU A 9 18.29 5.39 -11.34
C GLU A 9 17.59 4.09 -11.77
N ALA A 10 16.70 3.54 -10.93
CA ALA A 10 15.87 2.38 -11.29
C ALA A 10 14.57 2.79 -12.01
N PRO A 11 14.03 1.91 -12.89
CA PRO A 11 12.71 2.11 -13.50
C PRO A 11 11.62 2.29 -12.45
N ALA A 12 10.64 3.14 -12.77
CA ALA A 12 9.42 3.24 -11.98
C ALA A 12 8.56 1.99 -12.19
N LEU A 13 8.04 1.43 -11.10
CA LEU A 13 7.28 0.18 -11.10
C LEU A 13 5.85 0.38 -10.58
N GLY A 14 4.96 -0.54 -10.92
CA GLY A 14 3.68 -0.72 -10.23
C GLY A 14 3.87 -1.29 -8.81
N PHE A 15 2.80 -1.34 -8.03
CA PHE A 15 2.81 -1.90 -6.67
C PHE A 15 3.27 -3.36 -6.66
N SER A 16 2.67 -4.19 -7.50
CA SER A 16 2.94 -5.64 -7.55
C SER A 16 4.39 -5.91 -7.96
N ASP A 17 4.87 -5.18 -8.97
CA ASP A 17 6.25 -5.27 -9.43
C ASP A 17 7.24 -4.80 -8.36
N ALA A 18 6.93 -3.72 -7.63
CA ALA A 18 7.77 -3.23 -6.54
C ALA A 18 7.86 -4.23 -5.38
N VAL A 19 6.74 -4.85 -5.00
CA VAL A 19 6.71 -5.91 -3.96
C VAL A 19 7.53 -7.13 -4.39
N LEU A 20 7.40 -7.57 -5.64
CA LEU A 20 8.14 -8.72 -6.16
C LEU A 20 9.63 -8.43 -6.38
N ALA A 21 9.98 -7.20 -6.77
CA ALA A 21 11.37 -6.80 -6.94
C ALA A 21 12.11 -6.73 -5.59
N GLY A 22 11.43 -6.31 -4.53
CA GLY A 22 12.03 -6.09 -3.21
C GLY A 22 13.01 -4.90 -3.22
N LEU A 23 14.26 -5.15 -3.61
CA LEU A 23 15.30 -4.12 -3.73
C LEU A 23 15.32 -3.55 -5.15
N ALA A 24 15.44 -2.23 -5.29
CA ALA A 24 15.59 -1.60 -6.60
C ALA A 24 16.93 -1.99 -7.25
N ARG A 25 16.97 -2.02 -8.59
CA ARG A 25 18.16 -2.46 -9.35
C ARG A 25 19.41 -1.60 -9.12
N ASP A 26 19.22 -0.36 -8.73
CA ASP A 26 20.28 0.60 -8.36
C ASP A 26 20.72 0.47 -6.89
N GLY A 27 20.20 -0.52 -6.15
CA GLY A 27 20.44 -0.73 -4.73
C GLY A 27 19.68 0.23 -3.81
N GLY A 28 18.73 1.00 -4.34
CA GLY A 28 17.81 1.82 -3.56
C GLY A 28 16.57 1.05 -3.09
N LEU A 29 15.68 1.76 -2.39
CA LEU A 29 14.39 1.24 -1.93
C LEU A 29 13.26 1.83 -2.78
N TYR A 30 12.24 1.05 -3.07
CA TYR A 30 11.04 1.55 -3.74
C TYR A 30 10.15 2.32 -2.76
N VAL A 31 9.79 3.55 -3.12
CA VAL A 31 8.85 4.42 -2.40
C VAL A 31 7.78 4.92 -3.38
N PRO A 32 6.54 5.20 -2.93
CA PRO A 32 5.53 5.75 -3.82
C PRO A 32 5.98 7.11 -4.34
N ARG A 33 5.79 7.36 -5.64
CA ARG A 33 6.11 8.65 -6.27
C ARG A 33 5.33 9.79 -5.63
N GLU A 34 4.08 9.52 -5.27
CA GLU A 34 3.19 10.47 -4.61
C GLU A 34 2.57 9.81 -3.38
N TRP A 35 2.44 10.59 -2.30
CA TRP A 35 1.80 10.10 -1.09
C TRP A 35 0.28 10.27 -1.20
N PRO A 36 -0.52 9.21 -0.91
CA PRO A 36 -1.95 9.35 -0.75
C PRO A 36 -2.28 10.35 0.36
N HIS A 37 -3.24 11.24 0.09
CA HIS A 37 -3.69 12.24 1.04
C HIS A 37 -5.06 11.86 1.59
N PHE A 38 -5.21 11.93 2.91
CA PHE A 38 -6.49 11.78 3.59
C PHE A 38 -6.92 13.12 4.15
N SER A 39 -8.16 13.53 3.88
CA SER A 39 -8.71 14.75 4.47
C SER A 39 -8.97 14.55 5.97
N ALA A 40 -9.16 15.64 6.69
CA ALA A 40 -9.62 15.57 8.07
C ALA A 40 -10.96 14.83 8.20
N ALA A 41 -11.84 14.88 7.19
CA ALA A 41 -13.08 14.14 7.17
C ALA A 41 -12.84 12.62 7.01
N ASP A 42 -11.94 12.22 6.11
CA ASP A 42 -11.56 10.80 5.94
C ASP A 42 -10.99 10.22 7.23
N ILE A 43 -10.07 10.94 7.88
CA ILE A 43 -9.48 10.52 9.15
C ILE A 43 -10.54 10.39 10.24
N ARG A 44 -11.50 11.32 10.30
CA ARG A 44 -12.62 11.21 11.24
C ARG A 44 -13.53 10.02 10.97
N ALA A 45 -13.75 9.67 9.71
CA ALA A 45 -14.53 8.50 9.30
C ALA A 45 -13.82 7.17 9.62
N MET A 46 -12.50 7.19 9.78
CA MET A 46 -11.71 6.01 10.18
C MET A 46 -11.77 5.72 11.69
N ARG A 47 -12.38 6.59 12.50
CA ARG A 47 -12.47 6.39 13.96
C ARG A 47 -13.38 5.22 14.31
N GLY A 48 -12.91 4.38 15.23
CA GLY A 48 -13.66 3.22 15.73
C GLY A 48 -13.66 2.02 14.79
N LEU A 49 -13.00 2.09 13.63
CA LEU A 49 -12.82 0.93 12.77
C LEU A 49 -11.97 -0.13 13.48
N ALA A 50 -12.31 -1.41 13.24
CA ALA A 50 -11.42 -2.50 13.60
C ALA A 50 -10.11 -2.39 12.82
N TYR A 51 -9.02 -2.87 13.40
CA TYR A 51 -7.68 -2.74 12.80
C TYR A 51 -7.61 -3.23 11.33
N PRO A 52 -8.20 -4.38 10.95
CA PRO A 52 -8.19 -4.82 9.55
C PRO A 52 -8.91 -3.85 8.61
N ASP A 53 -10.02 -3.25 9.04
CA ASP A 53 -10.79 -2.32 8.23
C ASP A 53 -10.04 -0.99 8.06
N LEU A 54 -9.36 -0.53 9.12
CA LEU A 54 -8.44 0.62 9.05
C LEU A 54 -7.29 0.34 8.08
N ALA A 55 -6.66 -0.83 8.18
CA ALA A 55 -5.56 -1.22 7.29
C ALA A 55 -6.00 -1.28 5.82
N ILE A 56 -7.18 -1.87 5.54
CA ILE A 56 -7.78 -1.86 4.19
C ILE A 56 -7.90 -0.43 3.68
N ARG A 57 -8.48 0.48 4.48
CA ARG A 57 -8.71 1.87 4.07
C ARG A 57 -7.41 2.64 3.82
N VAL A 58 -6.42 2.49 4.68
CA VAL A 58 -5.14 3.19 4.60
C VAL A 58 -4.28 2.67 3.45
N LEU A 59 -4.26 1.36 3.24
CA LEU A 59 -3.37 0.73 2.26
C LEU A 59 -3.94 0.76 0.84
N THR A 60 -5.26 0.73 0.64
CA THR A 60 -5.89 0.68 -0.69
C THR A 60 -5.33 1.70 -1.71
N PRO A 61 -5.12 2.98 -1.37
CA PRO A 61 -4.58 3.96 -2.32
C PRO A 61 -3.17 3.63 -2.83
N PHE A 62 -2.38 2.86 -2.07
CA PHE A 62 -1.03 2.45 -2.44
C PHE A 62 -1.00 1.35 -3.51
N LEU A 63 -2.10 0.61 -3.67
CA LEU A 63 -2.22 -0.52 -4.59
C LEU A 63 -2.66 -0.10 -5.99
N ASP A 64 -3.26 1.08 -6.15
CA ASP A 64 -3.77 1.60 -7.43
C ASP A 64 -4.68 0.66 -8.22
N GLY A 65 -5.40 -0.22 -7.53
CA GLY A 65 -6.27 -1.21 -8.16
C GLY A 65 -5.56 -2.41 -8.80
N GLU A 66 -4.24 -2.57 -8.60
CA GLU A 66 -3.51 -3.74 -9.10
C GLU A 66 -3.95 -5.05 -8.42
N ILE A 67 -4.52 -4.97 -7.22
CA ILE A 67 -5.20 -6.09 -6.55
C ILE A 67 -6.68 -5.73 -6.43
N ALA A 68 -7.55 -6.62 -6.91
CA ALA A 68 -9.00 -6.45 -6.79
C ALA A 68 -9.42 -6.31 -5.32
N ALA A 69 -10.29 -5.34 -5.01
CA ALA A 69 -10.68 -5.02 -3.64
C ALA A 69 -11.14 -6.26 -2.81
N PRO A 70 -11.99 -7.18 -3.33
CA PRO A 70 -12.40 -8.36 -2.56
C PRO A 70 -11.23 -9.32 -2.24
N VAL A 71 -10.20 -9.33 -3.09
CA VAL A 71 -8.98 -10.13 -2.85
C VAL A 71 -8.13 -9.46 -1.78
N PHE A 72 -7.92 -8.16 -1.88
CA PHE A 72 -7.12 -7.41 -0.92
C PHE A 72 -7.73 -7.45 0.48
N GLU A 73 -9.04 -7.25 0.61
CA GLU A 73 -9.74 -7.32 1.88
C GLU A 73 -9.58 -8.69 2.56
N ARG A 74 -9.66 -9.78 1.79
CA ARG A 74 -9.44 -11.13 2.31
C ARG A 74 -8.00 -11.29 2.83
N LEU A 75 -7.00 -10.89 2.04
CA LEU A 75 -5.58 -10.98 2.44
C LEU A 75 -5.32 -10.24 3.76
N VAL A 76 -5.87 -9.03 3.89
CA VAL A 76 -5.70 -8.22 5.11
C VAL A 76 -6.35 -8.89 6.32
N ARG A 77 -7.58 -9.41 6.18
CA ARG A 77 -8.27 -10.10 7.27
C ARG A 77 -7.55 -11.38 7.69
N GLU A 78 -7.04 -12.16 6.74
CA GLU A 78 -6.24 -13.36 7.01
C GLU A 78 -4.94 -13.00 7.74
N ALA A 79 -4.21 -11.97 7.27
CA ALA A 79 -2.96 -11.54 7.87
C ALA A 79 -3.10 -11.13 9.35
N TYR A 80 -4.21 -10.47 9.71
CA TYR A 80 -4.47 -10.03 11.08
C TYR A 80 -5.28 -11.02 11.94
N SER A 81 -5.76 -12.14 11.37
CA SER A 81 -6.56 -13.12 12.09
C SER A 81 -5.82 -13.85 13.23
N THR A 82 -4.49 -13.81 13.22
CA THR A 82 -3.62 -14.54 14.14
C THR A 82 -3.11 -13.70 15.31
N PHE A 83 -3.35 -12.39 15.29
CA PHE A 83 -2.90 -11.47 16.33
C PHE A 83 -3.94 -11.42 17.47
N ARG A 84 -3.46 -11.45 18.72
CA ARG A 84 -4.28 -11.37 19.94
C ARG A 84 -4.07 -10.05 20.65
#